data_AF-A0A9W2UDQ2-F1
#
_entry.id   AF-A0A9W2UDQ2-F1
#
_cell.length_a   1.000
_cell.length_b   1.000
_cell.length_c   1.000
_cell.angle_alpha   90.00
_cell.angle_beta   90.00
_cell.angle_gamma   90.00
#
_symmetry.space_group_name_H-M   'P 1'
#
loop_
_entity.id
_entity.type
_entity.pdbx_description
1 polymer ?
#
loop_
_entity_poly.entity_id
_entity_poly.type
_entity_poly.pdbx_seq_one_letter_code
_entity_poly.pdbx_strand_id
1 'polypeptide(L)'
;MARQWGPSMRAAERAGCVVSASRAGQPEAGSWSCSGVILSRCPDLVLCHGGIFTPFLRAGSGALSAAGAAFLPGDSCGDDLRLHVQRGPAASSPSGRAERGRPGLCTPQCAGPESGPQGRPRGRPLRPPRPAELLLLLSCPAFRAHFARLFGGEAAEQWRFASAAPEDEVTEDEEEDQLRALGWFALLRVRPDSEEEEEEEEGERGPAVAVAPLGAVPKGAPLLACGSPFGAFCPDIFLNTLSRGVLSNAAGPLLLTDARCLPGTEGGGVFAARPAGALVALVAAPLCWKAREWVGLTLLCAAAPLLRAARAALGSLCPGTDALAALLPQELSAPWGLTLRDPGPPWAAAAVLVECGTVWGSGVAVAPRLVVTCRHVAPREAARVLVRVTPPKSAAIWGQVVFATQETSPYDIAVVSLEEDLPDVSLPVPAEHFHEGK
;
A
#
# COMPACT_ATOMS: atom_id res chain seq x y z
N MET A 1 14.55 -6.96 -17.20
CA MET A 1 13.64 -6.55 -16.10
C MET A 1 14.26 -6.62 -14.68
N ALA A 2 15.05 -7.63 -14.30
CA ALA A 2 15.59 -7.74 -12.93
C ALA A 2 16.54 -6.62 -12.47
N ARG A 3 17.29 -5.98 -13.40
CA ARG A 3 18.27 -4.93 -13.05
C ARG A 3 17.65 -3.63 -12.53
N GLN A 4 16.39 -3.35 -12.87
CA GLN A 4 15.72 -2.09 -12.50
C GLN A 4 15.22 -2.08 -11.05
N TRP A 5 14.91 -3.24 -10.49
CA TRP A 5 14.30 -3.37 -9.16
C TRP A 5 15.30 -3.56 -8.03
N GLY A 6 16.54 -3.97 -8.33
CA GLY A 6 17.55 -4.26 -7.31
C GLY A 6 17.72 -3.14 -6.27
N PRO A 7 17.83 -1.86 -6.67
CA PRO A 7 17.90 -0.76 -5.72
C PRO A 7 16.61 -0.58 -4.89
N SER A 8 15.43 -0.62 -5.52
CA SER A 8 14.14 -0.50 -4.81
C SER A 8 13.91 -1.66 -3.83
N MET A 9 14.27 -2.89 -4.18
CA MET A 9 14.13 -4.06 -3.31
C MET A 9 15.01 -3.92 -2.07
N ARG A 10 16.29 -3.53 -2.24
CA ARG A 10 17.17 -3.26 -1.10
C ARG A 10 16.67 -2.12 -0.22
N ALA A 11 16.12 -1.06 -0.81
CA ALA A 11 15.55 0.05 -0.04
C ALA A 11 14.35 -0.41 0.78
N ALA A 12 13.44 -1.17 0.16
CA ALA A 12 12.25 -1.70 0.81
C ALA A 12 12.60 -2.67 1.95
N GLU A 13 13.47 -3.65 1.71
CA GLU A 13 13.93 -4.61 2.74
C GLU A 13 14.66 -3.94 3.90
N ARG A 14 15.39 -2.85 3.64
CA ARG A 14 16.08 -2.08 4.69
C ARG A 14 15.13 -1.22 5.53
N ALA A 15 14.01 -0.82 4.95
CA ALA A 15 13.01 0.00 5.61
C ALA A 15 11.94 -0.85 6.32
N GLY A 16 11.65 -2.06 5.83
CA GLY A 16 10.62 -2.91 6.43
C GLY A 16 10.98 -3.47 7.81
N CYS A 17 9.97 -3.52 8.68
CA CYS A 17 10.04 -4.14 10.01
C CYS A 17 8.70 -4.76 10.41
N VAL A 18 8.70 -5.53 11.50
CA VAL A 18 7.48 -5.98 12.21
C VAL A 18 7.33 -5.14 13.47
N VAL A 19 6.11 -4.70 13.75
CA VAL A 19 5.75 -4.05 15.00
C VAL A 19 4.80 -4.96 15.76
N SER A 20 5.10 -5.21 17.04
CA SER A 20 4.29 -6.03 17.92
C SER A 20 3.85 -5.24 19.15
N ALA A 21 2.60 -5.39 19.53
CA ALA A 21 1.98 -4.81 20.73
C ALA A 21 1.43 -5.92 21.63
N SER A 22 1.66 -5.80 22.94
CA SER A 22 1.14 -6.73 23.95
C SER A 22 0.85 -6.02 25.26
N ARG A 23 0.07 -6.68 26.14
CA ARG A 23 -0.20 -6.20 27.50
C ARG A 23 0.85 -6.71 28.48
N ALA A 24 1.33 -5.82 29.35
CA ALA A 24 2.23 -6.17 30.44
C ALA A 24 1.60 -7.21 31.36
N GLY A 25 2.34 -8.30 31.62
CA GLY A 25 1.88 -9.37 32.53
C GLY A 25 0.82 -10.31 31.96
N GLN A 26 0.39 -10.15 30.69
CA GLN A 26 -0.59 -11.01 30.03
C GLN A 26 -0.11 -11.49 28.65
N PRO A 27 0.93 -12.33 28.58
CA PRO A 27 1.44 -12.85 27.30
C PRO A 27 0.43 -13.76 26.58
N GLU A 28 -0.49 -14.40 27.31
CA GLU A 28 -1.52 -15.29 26.76
C GLU A 28 -2.78 -14.56 26.26
N ALA A 29 -2.97 -13.26 26.59
CA ALA A 29 -4.13 -12.48 26.18
C ALA A 29 -4.09 -12.01 24.72
N GLY A 30 -3.21 -12.61 23.90
CA GLY A 30 -2.98 -12.26 22.51
C GLY A 30 -1.89 -11.19 22.34
N SER A 31 -1.18 -11.31 21.23
CA SER A 31 -0.25 -10.27 20.75
C SER A 31 -0.78 -9.76 19.41
N TRP A 32 -0.77 -8.44 19.24
CA TRP A 32 -1.14 -7.81 17.98
C TRP A 32 0.13 -7.46 17.22
N SER A 33 0.11 -7.65 15.92
CA SER A 33 1.26 -7.27 15.09
C SER A 33 0.82 -6.73 13.75
N CYS A 34 1.65 -5.87 13.18
CA CYS A 34 1.51 -5.37 11.83
C CYS A 34 2.90 -5.11 11.24
N SER A 35 2.90 -4.69 9.98
CA SER A 35 4.12 -4.26 9.32
C SER A 35 4.43 -2.80 9.67
N GLY A 36 5.70 -2.45 9.56
CA GLY A 36 6.15 -1.07 9.71
C GLY A 36 7.22 -0.67 8.69
N VAL A 37 7.47 0.63 8.65
CA VAL A 37 8.49 1.28 7.83
C VAL A 37 9.37 2.13 8.73
N ILE A 38 10.64 1.77 8.80
CA ILE A 38 11.72 2.56 9.40
C ILE A 38 11.96 3.78 8.53
N LEU A 39 11.64 4.96 9.05
CA LEU A 39 11.76 6.25 8.36
C LEU A 39 13.18 6.80 8.43
N SER A 40 13.82 6.65 9.57
CA SER A 40 15.20 7.05 9.85
C SER A 40 15.77 6.03 10.82
N ARG A 41 17.08 5.80 10.75
CA ARG A 41 17.79 4.90 11.67
C ARG A 41 18.37 5.63 12.89
N CYS A 42 18.52 6.95 12.79
CA CYS A 42 19.07 7.78 13.86
C CYS A 42 18.39 9.17 13.83
N PRO A 43 17.33 9.39 14.61
CA PRO A 43 16.71 8.44 15.54
C PRO A 43 15.91 7.37 14.80
N ASP A 44 15.77 6.21 15.44
CA ASP A 44 15.02 5.08 14.95
C ASP A 44 13.50 5.34 14.98
N LEU A 45 13.00 6.03 13.96
CA LEU A 45 11.58 6.35 13.81
C LEU A 45 10.89 5.32 12.91
N VAL A 46 9.74 4.83 13.34
CA VAL A 46 8.96 3.82 12.62
C VAL A 46 7.53 4.31 12.44
N LEU A 47 7.00 4.16 11.22
CA LEU A 47 5.56 4.22 10.99
C LEU A 47 4.99 2.82 10.85
N CYS A 48 3.82 2.58 11.45
CA CYS A 48 3.04 1.36 11.24
C CYS A 48 1.54 1.66 11.27
N HIS A 49 0.70 0.64 11.09
CA HIS A 49 -0.75 0.79 11.16
C HIS A 49 -1.24 0.98 12.59
N GLY A 50 -2.21 1.88 12.79
CA GLY A 50 -2.75 2.24 14.11
C GLY A 50 -3.70 1.20 14.70
N GLY A 51 -4.22 0.28 13.89
CA GLY A 51 -5.21 -0.72 14.35
C GLY A 51 -4.72 -1.65 15.47
N ILE A 52 -3.42 -1.92 15.56
CA ILE A 52 -2.87 -2.77 16.64
C ILE A 52 -2.91 -2.09 18.02
N PHE A 53 -3.20 -0.78 18.07
CA PHE A 53 -3.27 0.01 19.30
C PHE A 53 -4.71 0.16 19.83
N THR A 54 -5.72 -0.17 19.01
CA THR A 54 -7.14 -0.04 19.38
C THR A 54 -7.48 -0.70 20.72
N PRO A 55 -7.03 -1.94 21.01
CA PRO A 55 -7.31 -2.59 22.30
C PRO A 55 -6.72 -1.87 23.52
N PHE A 56 -5.72 -1.00 23.31
CA PHE A 56 -4.96 -0.35 24.37
C PHE A 56 -5.41 1.09 24.63
N LEU A 57 -6.35 1.63 23.85
CA LEU A 57 -6.86 2.99 24.01
C LEU A 57 -7.66 3.13 25.31
N ARG A 58 -7.28 4.09 26.16
CA ARG A 58 -7.98 4.36 27.43
C ARG A 58 -9.44 4.77 27.23
N ALA A 59 -9.71 5.52 26.16
CA ALA A 59 -11.05 5.98 25.78
C ALA A 59 -11.79 4.99 24.87
N GLY A 60 -11.23 3.80 24.63
CA GLY A 60 -11.76 2.82 23.69
C GLY A 60 -11.59 3.22 22.21
N SER A 61 -12.06 2.35 21.31
CA SER A 61 -11.94 2.52 19.86
C SER A 61 -12.72 3.71 19.31
N GLY A 62 -13.78 4.16 20.00
CA GLY A 62 -14.57 5.34 19.64
C GLY A 62 -13.74 6.63 19.56
N ALA A 63 -12.60 6.71 20.25
CA ALA A 63 -11.66 7.84 20.16
C ALA A 63 -11.13 8.07 18.72
N LEU A 64 -11.06 7.00 17.91
CA LEU A 64 -10.60 7.06 16.51
C LEU A 64 -11.63 7.72 15.58
N SER A 65 -12.90 7.78 16.01
CA SER A 65 -14.02 8.37 15.27
C SER A 65 -14.39 9.78 15.73
N ALA A 66 -13.72 10.30 16.76
CA ALA A 66 -13.98 11.64 17.27
C ALA A 66 -13.82 12.70 16.16
N ALA A 67 -14.84 13.55 16.00
CA ALA A 67 -14.88 14.55 14.95
C ALA A 67 -13.67 15.50 15.07
N GLY A 68 -12.92 15.66 13.98
CA GLY A 68 -11.76 16.54 13.93
C GLY A 68 -10.48 15.97 14.56
N ALA A 69 -10.50 14.75 15.11
CA ALA A 69 -9.30 14.12 15.66
C ALA A 69 -8.30 13.78 14.53
N ALA A 70 -7.23 14.59 14.43
CA ALA A 70 -6.13 14.37 13.50
C ALA A 70 -5.03 13.48 14.09
N PHE A 71 -4.87 13.50 15.42
CA PHE A 71 -3.91 12.67 16.14
C PHE A 71 -4.39 12.39 17.57
N LEU A 72 -3.82 11.36 18.20
CA LEU A 72 -3.91 11.09 19.64
C LEU A 72 -2.48 11.02 20.20
N PRO A 73 -2.17 11.67 21.33
CA PRO A 73 -0.85 11.55 21.95
C PRO A 73 -0.56 10.13 22.43
N GLY A 74 0.71 9.77 22.59
CA GLY A 74 1.12 8.41 23.00
C GLY A 74 0.58 7.95 24.36
N ASP A 75 0.29 8.88 25.28
CA ASP A 75 -0.33 8.61 26.58
C ASP A 75 -1.84 8.30 26.51
N SER A 76 -2.42 8.33 25.31
CA SER A 76 -3.81 7.90 25.07
C SER A 76 -3.97 6.38 25.22
N CYS A 77 -2.87 5.63 25.19
CA CYS A 77 -2.85 4.20 25.49
C CYS A 77 -2.63 3.93 26.99
N GLY A 78 -3.06 2.75 27.46
CA GLY A 78 -2.80 2.28 28.82
C GLY A 78 -1.30 2.09 29.10
N ASP A 79 -0.91 2.25 30.38
CA ASP A 79 0.48 2.08 30.84
C ASP A 79 0.97 0.62 30.76
N ASP A 80 0.05 -0.31 30.50
CA ASP A 80 0.28 -1.73 30.27
C ASP A 80 0.72 -2.03 28.82
N LEU A 81 0.69 -1.07 27.90
CA LEU A 81 1.16 -1.26 26.53
C LEU A 81 2.67 -1.56 26.50
N ARG A 82 3.05 -2.63 25.80
CA ARG A 82 4.44 -3.00 25.51
C ARG A 82 4.62 -3.12 24.00
N LEU A 83 5.63 -2.43 23.47
CA LEU A 83 5.90 -2.36 22.04
C LEU A 83 7.28 -2.88 21.73
N HIS A 84 7.37 -3.68 20.67
CA HIS A 84 8.63 -4.16 20.13
C HIS A 84 8.68 -3.98 18.62
N VAL A 85 9.87 -3.67 18.11
CA VAL A 85 10.14 -3.57 16.68
C VAL A 85 11.21 -4.59 16.30
N GLN A 86 10.88 -5.47 15.36
CA GLN A 86 11.81 -6.44 14.82
C GLN A 86 12.22 -6.07 13.39
N ARG A 87 13.52 -6.05 13.14
CA ARG A 87 14.11 -5.59 11.87
C ARG A 87 14.65 -6.74 11.05
N GLY A 88 14.64 -6.55 9.73
CA GLY A 88 15.39 -7.41 8.81
C GLY A 88 16.89 -7.38 9.09
N PRO A 89 17.62 -8.46 8.74
CA PRO A 89 19.06 -8.52 8.96
C PRO A 89 19.78 -7.41 8.17
N ALA A 90 20.53 -6.55 8.87
CA ALA A 90 21.19 -5.38 8.28
C ALA A 90 22.28 -5.80 7.29
N ALA A 91 22.17 -5.59 5.97
CA ALA A 91 23.19 -5.95 4.97
C ALA A 91 24.63 -5.64 5.47
N SER A 92 25.46 -6.67 5.68
CA SER A 92 26.83 -6.46 6.15
C SER A 92 27.67 -5.66 5.15
N SER A 93 28.70 -5.02 5.66
CA SER A 93 29.73 -4.27 4.96
C SER A 93 30.28 -4.99 3.71
N PRO A 94 30.78 -4.24 2.70
CA PRO A 94 31.23 -4.78 1.41
C PRO A 94 32.46 -5.71 1.48
N SER A 95 32.98 -6.02 2.67
CA SER A 95 34.12 -6.91 2.90
C SER A 95 33.76 -8.41 2.87
N GLY A 96 32.47 -8.75 2.96
CA GLY A 96 32.03 -10.13 2.77
C GLY A 96 31.88 -10.45 1.28
N ARG A 97 32.86 -11.14 0.68
CA ARG A 97 32.70 -11.79 -0.63
C ARG A 97 31.50 -12.74 -0.58
N ALA A 98 30.32 -12.26 -0.96
CA ALA A 98 29.23 -13.13 -1.37
C ALA A 98 29.75 -13.93 -2.57
N GLU A 99 29.85 -15.25 -2.42
CA GLU A 99 30.18 -16.16 -3.52
C GLU A 99 29.24 -15.85 -4.69
N ARG A 100 29.79 -15.21 -5.73
CA ARG A 100 29.10 -15.02 -7.00
C ARG A 100 28.78 -16.39 -7.56
N GLY A 101 27.52 -16.80 -7.58
CA GLY A 101 27.09 -17.84 -8.51
C GLY A 101 25.89 -18.69 -8.17
N ARG A 102 25.31 -18.65 -6.97
CA ARG A 102 24.09 -19.45 -6.66
C ARG A 102 23.10 -18.64 -5.84
N PRO A 103 21.82 -18.52 -6.26
CA PRO A 103 20.78 -18.03 -5.36
C PRO A 103 20.63 -19.07 -4.26
N GLY A 104 21.29 -18.83 -3.12
CA GLY A 104 21.12 -19.64 -1.93
C GLY A 104 19.69 -19.48 -1.44
N LEU A 105 18.89 -20.54 -1.54
CA LEU A 105 17.65 -20.65 -0.79
C LEU A 105 18.04 -20.56 0.69
N CYS A 106 17.71 -19.45 1.34
CA CYS A 106 17.82 -19.36 2.80
C CYS A 106 16.83 -20.36 3.39
N THR A 107 17.32 -21.43 4.00
CA THR A 107 16.47 -22.28 4.84
C THR A 107 16.17 -21.51 6.13
N PRO A 108 14.88 -21.19 6.41
CA PRO A 108 14.51 -20.55 7.66
C PRO A 108 14.85 -21.46 8.84
N GLN A 109 15.14 -20.91 10.02
CA GLN A 109 15.52 -21.73 11.18
C GLN A 109 14.38 -22.67 11.58
N CYS A 110 13.14 -22.27 11.32
CA CYS A 110 11.93 -23.07 11.53
C CYS A 110 11.75 -24.25 10.56
N ALA A 111 12.54 -24.36 9.48
CA ALA A 111 12.42 -25.41 8.47
C ALA A 111 13.42 -26.56 8.64
N GLY A 112 14.29 -26.50 9.65
CA GLY A 112 15.20 -27.60 9.96
C GLY A 112 14.52 -28.66 10.83
N PRO A 113 14.70 -29.98 10.59
CA PRO A 113 14.48 -30.95 11.65
C PRO A 113 15.42 -30.58 12.80
N GLU A 114 14.95 -30.68 14.05
CA GLU A 114 15.74 -30.42 15.25
C GLU A 114 17.12 -31.07 15.10
N SER A 115 18.12 -30.24 14.80
CA SER A 115 19.44 -30.73 14.46
C SER A 115 20.15 -31.02 15.76
N GLY A 116 20.59 -32.26 15.95
CA GLY A 116 21.58 -32.59 16.98
C GLY A 116 22.81 -31.67 16.90
N PRO A 117 23.72 -31.73 17.90
CA PRO A 117 24.60 -30.63 18.34
C PRO A 117 25.68 -30.12 17.35
N GLN A 118 25.60 -30.37 16.04
CA GLN A 118 26.63 -30.00 15.06
C GLN A 118 26.15 -29.37 13.74
N GLY A 119 24.85 -29.09 13.56
CA GLY A 119 24.37 -28.37 12.37
C GLY A 119 24.34 -26.85 12.58
N ARG A 120 25.33 -26.09 12.07
CA ARG A 120 25.25 -24.61 12.06
C ARG A 120 24.11 -24.17 11.11
N PRO A 121 23.10 -23.39 11.58
CA PRO A 121 22.04 -22.90 10.70
C PRO A 121 22.62 -22.03 9.59
N ARG A 122 22.22 -22.28 8.33
CA ARG A 122 22.67 -21.53 7.14
C ARG A 122 21.83 -20.28 6.84
N GLY A 123 21.29 -19.65 7.88
CA GLY A 123 20.53 -18.40 7.81
C GLY A 123 21.23 -17.28 8.54
N ARG A 124 21.07 -16.03 8.08
CA ARG A 124 21.55 -14.87 8.83
C ARG A 124 20.60 -14.65 10.03
N PRO A 125 21.10 -14.63 11.28
CA PRO A 125 20.22 -14.47 12.44
C PRO A 125 19.47 -13.14 12.38
N LEU A 126 18.17 -13.18 12.65
CA LEU A 126 17.36 -11.99 12.84
C LEU A 126 17.92 -11.19 14.02
N ARG A 127 17.80 -9.85 13.95
CA ARG A 127 18.05 -9.03 15.14
C ARG A 127 16.94 -9.28 16.16
N PRO A 128 17.25 -9.29 17.47
CA PRO A 128 16.23 -9.39 18.50
C PRO A 128 15.24 -8.22 18.38
N PRO A 129 13.96 -8.41 18.75
CA PRO A 129 13.00 -7.32 18.83
C PRO A 129 13.47 -6.28 19.86
N ARG A 130 13.49 -5.00 19.47
CA ARG A 130 13.89 -3.89 20.35
C ARG A 130 12.66 -3.21 20.95
N PRO A 131 12.70 -2.76 22.22
CA PRO A 131 11.60 -2.03 22.82
C PRO A 131 11.34 -0.71 22.08
N ALA A 132 10.08 -0.30 22.01
CA ALA A 132 9.69 0.95 21.38
C ALA A 132 8.70 1.74 22.22
N GLU A 133 8.60 3.03 21.91
CA GLU A 133 7.67 3.97 22.52
C GLU A 133 6.72 4.51 21.46
N LEU A 134 5.42 4.56 21.79
CA LEU A 134 4.43 5.24 20.99
C LEU A 134 4.57 6.74 21.19
N LEU A 135 4.94 7.47 20.14
CA LEU A 135 4.96 8.93 20.19
C LEU A 135 3.55 9.48 20.03
N LEU A 136 2.81 8.96 19.04
CA LEU A 136 1.46 9.40 18.72
C LEU A 136 0.76 8.46 17.72
N LEU A 137 -0.56 8.44 17.77
CA LEU A 137 -1.42 7.90 16.71
C LEU A 137 -1.84 9.06 15.80
N LEU A 138 -1.81 8.83 14.50
CA LEU A 138 -2.05 9.81 13.45
C LEU A 138 -3.16 9.32 12.57
N SER A 139 -4.02 10.24 12.16
CA SER A 139 -4.80 10.04 10.96
C SER A 139 -4.30 10.94 9.84
N CYS A 140 -4.57 10.55 8.59
CA CYS A 140 -4.50 11.47 7.46
C CYS A 140 -5.92 11.97 7.16
N PRO A 141 -6.29 13.21 7.56
CA PRO A 141 -7.67 13.70 7.39
C PRO A 141 -8.12 13.70 5.94
N ALA A 142 -7.20 14.05 5.02
CA ALA A 142 -7.49 14.02 3.59
C ALA A 142 -7.77 12.60 3.08
N PHE A 143 -7.05 11.58 3.57
CA PHE A 143 -7.33 10.18 3.24
C PHE A 143 -8.69 9.75 3.77
N ARG A 144 -9.00 10.04 5.04
CA ARG A 144 -10.29 9.70 5.66
C ARG A 144 -11.46 10.37 4.94
N ALA A 145 -11.31 11.63 4.53
CA ALA A 145 -12.33 12.34 3.76
C ALA A 145 -12.56 11.72 2.38
N HIS A 146 -11.51 11.28 1.69
CA HIS A 146 -11.63 10.58 0.41
C HIS A 146 -12.25 9.20 0.57
N PHE A 147 -11.86 8.48 1.61
CA PHE A 147 -12.42 7.17 1.96
C PHE A 147 -13.92 7.28 2.25
N ALA A 148 -14.33 8.18 3.15
CA ALA A 148 -15.73 8.40 3.49
C ALA A 148 -16.57 8.83 2.27
N ARG A 149 -16.02 9.66 1.38
CA ARG A 149 -16.72 10.07 0.14
C ARG A 149 -16.95 8.92 -0.82
N LEU A 150 -16.02 7.97 -0.90
CA LEU A 150 -16.10 6.84 -1.84
C LEU A 150 -16.87 5.64 -1.26
N PHE A 151 -16.76 5.42 0.05
CA PHE A 151 -17.19 4.18 0.71
C PHE A 151 -18.15 4.41 1.89
N GLY A 152 -18.55 5.64 2.19
CA GLY A 152 -19.39 5.97 3.36
C GLY A 152 -20.89 6.10 3.08
N GLY A 153 -21.36 5.86 1.85
CA GLY A 153 -22.79 5.92 1.50
C GLY A 153 -23.42 4.52 1.33
N GLU A 154 -24.75 4.45 1.25
CA GLU A 154 -25.53 3.21 1.06
C GLU A 154 -25.05 2.40 -0.17
N ALA A 155 -24.63 3.08 -1.24
CA ALA A 155 -24.08 2.46 -2.45
C ALA A 155 -22.77 1.66 -2.20
N ALA A 156 -22.15 1.81 -1.03
CA ALA A 156 -20.93 1.14 -0.64
C ALA A 156 -21.14 0.02 0.41
N GLU A 157 -22.37 -0.31 0.78
CA GLU A 157 -22.69 -1.34 1.80
C GLU A 157 -22.09 -2.72 1.52
N GLN A 158 -21.79 -3.01 0.25
CA GLN A 158 -21.18 -4.27 -0.17
C GLN A 158 -19.66 -4.31 0.02
N TRP A 159 -19.02 -3.19 0.38
CA TRP A 159 -17.58 -3.14 0.59
C TRP A 159 -17.20 -3.57 2.01
N ARG A 160 -16.10 -4.32 2.12
CA ARG A 160 -15.45 -4.66 3.39
C ARG A 160 -13.93 -4.51 3.23
N PHE A 161 -13.30 -4.00 4.28
CA PHE A 161 -11.86 -3.67 4.32
C PHE A 161 -11.19 -4.37 5.51
N ALA A 162 -11.45 -5.66 5.65
CA ALA A 162 -10.98 -6.48 6.76
C ALA A 162 -9.83 -7.40 6.34
N SER A 163 -8.97 -7.72 7.31
CA SER A 163 -7.86 -8.66 7.13
C SER A 163 -8.29 -10.13 7.14
N ALA A 164 -9.52 -10.42 7.57
CA ALA A 164 -10.12 -11.74 7.61
C ALA A 164 -11.01 -12.00 6.39
N ALA A 165 -11.24 -13.28 6.06
CA ALA A 165 -12.22 -13.66 5.06
C ALA A 165 -13.64 -13.41 5.60
N PRO A 166 -14.65 -13.13 4.75
CA PRO A 166 -16.04 -12.95 5.19
C PRO A 166 -16.67 -14.17 5.87
N GLU A 167 -16.00 -15.33 5.82
CA GLU A 167 -16.41 -16.60 6.41
C GLU A 167 -15.78 -16.86 7.78
N ASP A 168 -14.79 -16.04 8.18
CA ASP A 168 -14.20 -16.10 9.51
C ASP A 168 -15.17 -15.48 10.53
N GLU A 169 -15.30 -16.09 11.73
CA GLU A 169 -16.14 -15.56 12.82
C GLU A 169 -15.51 -14.28 13.40
N VAL A 170 -15.70 -13.15 12.72
CA VAL A 170 -15.38 -11.81 13.21
C VAL A 170 -16.67 -11.20 13.75
N THR A 171 -16.61 -10.67 14.97
CA THR A 171 -17.77 -9.99 15.56
C THR A 171 -18.04 -8.65 14.84
N GLU A 172 -19.30 -8.20 14.83
CA GLU A 172 -19.65 -6.89 14.24
C GLU A 172 -18.84 -5.74 14.86
N ASP A 173 -18.56 -5.83 16.16
CA ASP A 173 -17.75 -4.86 16.90
C ASP A 173 -16.29 -4.82 16.41
N GLU A 174 -15.68 -5.96 16.12
CA GLU A 174 -14.31 -6.05 15.59
C GLU A 174 -14.21 -5.53 14.16
N GLU A 175 -15.21 -5.79 13.31
CA GLU A 175 -15.27 -5.22 11.97
C GLU A 175 -15.38 -3.69 12.03
N GLU A 176 -16.21 -3.17 12.94
CA GLU A 176 -16.35 -1.74 13.13
C GLU A 176 -15.05 -1.10 13.62
N ASP A 177 -14.36 -1.73 14.57
CA ASP A 177 -13.07 -1.29 15.08
C ASP A 177 -11.97 -1.26 14.00
N GLN A 178 -11.93 -2.27 13.12
CA GLN A 178 -11.03 -2.27 11.96
C GLN A 178 -11.33 -1.10 11.03
N LEU A 179 -12.61 -0.84 10.76
CA LEU A 179 -13.03 0.27 9.90
C LEU A 179 -12.68 1.64 10.52
N ARG A 180 -12.87 1.79 11.84
CA ARG A 180 -12.47 2.99 12.60
C ARG A 180 -10.96 3.21 12.53
N ALA A 181 -10.17 2.14 12.56
CA ALA A 181 -8.71 2.17 12.54
C ALA A 181 -8.06 2.29 11.15
N LEU A 182 -8.77 1.98 10.06
CA LEU A 182 -8.25 1.93 8.69
C LEU A 182 -7.52 3.21 8.23
N GLY A 183 -7.93 4.36 8.76
CA GLY A 183 -7.30 5.66 8.48
C GLY A 183 -6.22 6.10 9.48
N TRP A 184 -5.85 5.23 10.42
CA TRP A 184 -4.95 5.53 11.52
C TRP A 184 -3.61 4.79 11.40
N PHE A 185 -2.55 5.49 11.78
CA PHE A 185 -1.17 5.05 11.75
C PHE A 185 -0.50 5.42 13.08
N ALA A 186 0.56 4.73 13.46
CA ALA A 186 1.33 5.04 14.66
C ALA A 186 2.73 5.50 14.28
N LEU A 187 3.22 6.53 14.96
CA LEU A 187 4.62 6.94 14.91
C LEU A 187 5.31 6.47 16.20
N LEU A 188 6.35 5.67 16.03
CA LEU A 188 7.10 5.06 17.12
C LEU A 188 8.54 5.54 17.13
N ARG A 189 9.15 5.52 18.32
CA ARG A 189 10.60 5.61 18.51
C ARG A 189 11.11 4.31 19.10
N VAL A 190 12.05 3.66 18.43
CA VAL A 190 12.74 2.49 18.99
C VAL A 190 13.75 2.98 20.02
N ARG A 191 13.78 2.32 21.18
CA ARG A 191 14.74 2.61 22.24
C ARG A 191 16.01 1.80 22.01
N PRO A 192 17.18 2.38 22.30
CA PRO A 192 18.43 1.65 22.31
C PRO A 192 18.53 0.75 23.55
N ASP A 193 19.26 -0.36 23.42
CA ASP A 193 19.41 -1.32 24.51
C ASP A 193 20.51 -0.89 25.50
N SER A 194 21.44 -0.02 25.08
CA SER A 194 22.48 0.60 25.93
C SER A 194 22.98 1.95 25.39
N GLU A 195 23.64 2.74 26.24
CA GLU A 195 24.32 4.00 25.86
C GLU A 195 25.48 3.75 24.87
N GLU A 196 26.16 2.60 24.97
CA GLU A 196 27.22 2.19 24.02
C GLU A 196 26.66 1.91 22.61
N GLU A 197 25.46 1.32 22.51
CA GLU A 197 24.78 1.14 21.23
C GLU A 197 24.24 2.47 20.65
N GLU A 198 23.86 3.44 21.50
CA GLU A 198 23.52 4.79 21.04
C GLU A 198 24.71 5.45 20.32
N GLU A 199 25.91 5.38 20.92
CA GLU A 199 27.13 5.96 20.34
C GLU A 199 27.56 5.26 19.05
N GLU A 200 27.44 3.93 18.96
CA GLU A 200 27.70 3.18 17.73
C GLU A 200 26.68 3.51 16.61
N GLU A 201 25.39 3.63 16.96
CA GLU A 201 24.33 3.99 16.01
C GLU A 201 24.43 5.45 15.54
N GLU A 202 24.82 6.40 16.40
CA GLU A 202 25.11 7.79 15.99
C GLU A 202 26.18 7.87 14.89
N GLY A 203 27.18 6.97 14.91
CA GLY A 203 28.19 6.82 13.87
C GLY A 203 27.67 6.18 12.57
N GLU A 204 26.64 5.33 12.66
CA GLU A 204 25.95 4.69 11.52
C GLU A 204 24.71 5.48 11.07
N ARG A 205 24.76 6.82 11.06
CA ARG A 205 23.64 7.68 10.63
C ARG A 205 23.23 7.39 9.17
N GLY A 206 22.31 6.45 8.99
CA GLY A 206 21.75 6.10 7.70
C GLY A 206 20.88 7.23 7.15
N PRO A 207 20.82 7.42 5.81
CA PRO A 207 19.93 8.42 5.24
C PRO A 207 18.47 8.07 5.54
N ALA A 208 17.67 9.09 5.85
CA ALA A 208 16.22 8.95 5.95
C ALA A 208 15.64 8.38 4.65
N VAL A 209 14.56 7.61 4.75
CA VAL A 209 13.85 7.07 3.60
C VAL A 209 13.36 8.20 2.72
N ALA A 210 13.71 8.18 1.44
CA ALA A 210 13.21 9.17 0.50
C ALA A 210 11.69 9.03 0.32
N VAL A 211 10.94 10.14 0.28
CA VAL A 211 9.48 10.11 0.17
C VAL A 211 9.05 10.76 -1.15
N ALA A 212 8.20 10.07 -1.90
CA ALA A 212 7.62 10.60 -3.13
C ALA A 212 6.51 11.63 -2.81
N PRO A 213 6.51 12.82 -3.43
CA PRO A 213 5.41 13.77 -3.31
C PRO A 213 4.09 13.18 -3.77
N LEU A 214 2.98 13.68 -3.22
CA LEU A 214 1.64 13.28 -3.65
C LEU A 214 1.45 13.61 -5.14
N GLY A 215 1.06 12.62 -5.95
CA GLY A 215 0.85 12.78 -7.39
C GLY A 215 2.12 12.69 -8.24
N ALA A 216 3.31 12.52 -7.65
CA ALA A 216 4.56 12.35 -8.41
C ALA A 216 4.65 10.99 -9.12
N VAL A 217 3.89 9.99 -8.66
CA VAL A 217 3.82 8.65 -9.26
C VAL A 217 2.55 8.57 -10.11
N PRO A 218 2.65 8.42 -11.44
CA PRO A 218 1.47 8.36 -12.31
C PRO A 218 0.76 7.00 -12.22
N LYS A 219 -0.54 6.98 -12.58
CA LYS A 219 -1.29 5.73 -12.74
C LYS A 219 -0.58 4.79 -13.72
N GLY A 220 -0.56 3.49 -13.40
CA GLY A 220 0.18 2.47 -14.14
C GLY A 220 1.68 2.42 -13.82
N ALA A 221 2.20 3.35 -13.03
CA ALA A 221 3.59 3.29 -12.61
C ALA A 221 3.86 2.06 -11.74
N PRO A 222 4.99 1.37 -11.95
CA PRO A 222 5.32 0.16 -11.20
C PRO A 222 5.64 0.46 -9.73
N LEU A 223 5.03 -0.33 -8.84
CA LEU A 223 5.17 -0.26 -7.39
C LEU A 223 5.74 -1.58 -6.83
N LEU A 224 6.44 -1.47 -5.70
CA LEU A 224 6.90 -2.61 -4.89
C LEU A 224 6.31 -2.46 -3.48
N ALA A 225 5.43 -3.37 -3.08
CA ALA A 225 4.96 -3.45 -1.71
C ALA A 225 5.92 -4.34 -0.89
N CYS A 226 6.21 -3.91 0.33
CA CYS A 226 7.04 -4.63 1.29
C CYS A 226 6.31 -4.65 2.63
N GLY A 227 5.92 -5.85 3.05
CA GLY A 227 5.26 -6.08 4.33
C GLY A 227 5.67 -7.42 4.91
N SER A 228 5.28 -7.65 6.15
CA SER A 228 5.63 -8.82 6.94
C SER A 228 4.35 -9.51 7.40
N PRO A 229 3.62 -10.16 6.47
CA PRO A 229 2.36 -10.82 6.80
C PRO A 229 2.58 -11.88 7.87
N PHE A 230 1.71 -12.00 8.86
CA PHE A 230 1.93 -12.96 9.96
C PHE A 230 3.31 -12.82 10.63
N GLY A 231 3.90 -11.62 10.60
CA GLY A 231 5.30 -11.39 10.95
C GLY A 231 5.66 -11.74 12.40
N ALA A 232 4.70 -11.70 13.32
CA ALA A 232 4.90 -12.16 14.70
C ALA A 232 4.87 -13.70 14.85
N PHE A 233 4.29 -14.44 13.90
CA PHE A 233 4.21 -15.89 13.96
C PHE A 233 5.51 -16.56 13.50
N CYS A 234 6.04 -16.14 12.35
CA CYS A 234 7.30 -16.67 11.82
C CYS A 234 8.06 -15.59 11.05
N PRO A 235 8.77 -14.68 11.76
CA PRO A 235 9.50 -13.58 11.12
C PRO A 235 10.58 -14.10 10.16
N ASP A 236 11.16 -15.26 10.43
CA ASP A 236 12.15 -15.90 9.56
C ASP A 236 11.67 -16.13 8.12
N ILE A 237 10.37 -16.38 7.94
CA ILE A 237 9.77 -16.66 6.64
C ILE A 237 9.13 -15.41 6.05
N PHE A 238 8.39 -14.68 6.88
CA PHE A 238 7.48 -13.66 6.37
C PHE A 238 8.02 -12.24 6.40
N LEU A 239 9.09 -11.98 7.15
CA LEU A 239 9.65 -10.64 7.26
C LEU A 239 10.09 -10.10 5.91
N ASN A 240 9.64 -8.89 5.58
CA ASN A 240 9.95 -8.19 4.33
C ASN A 240 9.56 -8.99 3.07
N THR A 241 8.40 -9.65 3.11
CA THR A 241 7.76 -10.21 1.90
C THR A 241 7.54 -9.11 0.88
N LEU A 242 8.00 -9.34 -0.35
CA LEU A 242 7.92 -8.39 -1.45
C LEU A 242 6.88 -8.83 -2.48
N SER A 243 6.05 -7.89 -2.91
CA SER A 243 5.15 -8.08 -4.05
C SER A 243 5.23 -6.88 -5.00
N ARG A 244 4.92 -7.11 -6.27
CA ARG A 244 4.94 -6.09 -7.32
C ARG A 244 3.53 -5.88 -7.86
N GLY A 245 3.27 -4.65 -8.24
CA GLY A 245 2.06 -4.24 -8.93
C GLY A 245 2.27 -2.87 -9.56
N VAL A 246 1.18 -2.15 -9.77
CA VAL A 246 1.17 -0.79 -10.29
C VAL A 246 0.33 0.12 -9.40
N LEU A 247 0.48 1.43 -9.56
CA LEU A 247 -0.50 2.38 -9.08
C LEU A 247 -1.77 2.27 -9.95
N SER A 248 -2.75 1.48 -9.50
CA SER A 248 -3.98 1.19 -10.26
C SER A 248 -4.89 2.42 -10.35
N ASN A 249 -5.04 3.17 -9.26
CA ASN A 249 -5.79 4.43 -9.26
C ASN A 249 -5.43 5.31 -8.06
N ALA A 250 -5.86 6.57 -8.09
CA ALA A 250 -5.67 7.52 -6.99
C ALA A 250 -6.85 8.48 -6.86
N ALA A 251 -7.25 8.76 -5.61
CA ALA A 251 -8.20 9.79 -5.24
C ALA A 251 -7.58 10.60 -4.09
N GLY A 252 -6.85 11.66 -4.44
CA GLY A 252 -6.03 12.39 -3.48
C GLY A 252 -5.02 11.43 -2.82
N PRO A 253 -4.91 11.40 -1.47
CA PRO A 253 -3.99 10.51 -0.75
C PRO A 253 -4.47 9.06 -0.62
N LEU A 254 -5.69 8.73 -1.07
CA LEU A 254 -6.18 7.36 -1.14
C LEU A 254 -5.72 6.76 -2.47
N LEU A 255 -4.85 5.76 -2.42
CA LEU A 255 -4.30 5.10 -3.60
C LEU A 255 -4.74 3.64 -3.64
N LEU A 256 -4.79 3.07 -4.85
CA LEU A 256 -5.10 1.67 -5.10
C LEU A 256 -3.96 1.01 -5.84
N THR A 257 -3.60 -0.22 -5.46
CA THR A 257 -2.65 -1.06 -6.17
C THR A 257 -3.20 -2.47 -6.34
N ASP A 258 -2.74 -3.15 -7.38
CA ASP A 258 -2.93 -4.59 -7.63
C ASP A 258 -1.78 -5.44 -7.06
N ALA A 259 -0.80 -4.82 -6.38
CA ALA A 259 0.26 -5.55 -5.69
C ALA A 259 -0.36 -6.41 -4.57
N ARG A 260 -0.12 -7.72 -4.64
CA ARG A 260 -0.65 -8.67 -3.66
C ARG A 260 -0.13 -8.37 -2.25
N CYS A 261 -1.04 -8.00 -1.35
CA CYS A 261 -0.76 -7.79 0.06
C CYS A 261 -1.58 -8.81 0.87
N LEU A 262 -0.95 -9.41 1.88
CA LEU A 262 -1.56 -10.44 2.73
C LEU A 262 -1.94 -9.83 4.09
N PRO A 263 -2.83 -10.47 4.86
CA PRO A 263 -3.11 -10.06 6.24
C PRO A 263 -1.84 -9.91 7.08
N GLY A 264 -1.74 -8.84 7.87
CA GLY A 264 -0.54 -8.46 8.62
C GLY A 264 0.43 -7.54 7.86
N THR A 265 0.16 -7.23 6.59
CA THR A 265 0.95 -6.24 5.82
C THR A 265 0.52 -4.80 6.06
N GLU A 266 -0.54 -4.55 6.83
CA GLU A 266 -0.98 -3.22 7.27
C GLU A 266 0.21 -2.44 7.84
N GLY A 267 0.40 -1.19 7.42
CA GLY A 267 1.54 -0.35 7.81
C GLY A 267 2.82 -0.64 7.02
N GLY A 268 2.84 -1.68 6.17
CA GLY A 268 3.94 -1.98 5.26
C GLY A 268 4.15 -0.90 4.21
N GLY A 269 5.39 -0.73 3.77
CA GLY A 269 5.77 0.33 2.84
C GLY A 269 5.53 -0.05 1.38
N VAL A 270 5.06 0.91 0.60
CA VAL A 270 4.95 0.80 -0.86
C VAL A 270 5.92 1.78 -1.52
N PHE A 271 6.79 1.25 -2.38
CA PHE A 271 7.94 1.96 -2.93
C PHE A 271 7.87 2.09 -4.45
N ALA A 272 8.33 3.23 -4.96
CA ALA A 272 8.43 3.44 -6.40
C ALA A 272 9.63 2.70 -7.00
N ALA A 273 9.47 2.25 -8.25
CA ALA A 273 10.61 1.82 -9.06
C ALA A 273 11.49 3.01 -9.48
N ARG A 274 10.89 4.20 -9.60
CA ARG A 274 11.55 5.45 -10.02
C ARG A 274 10.91 6.65 -9.31
N PRO A 275 11.68 7.47 -8.57
CA PRO A 275 13.05 7.18 -8.12
C PRO A 275 13.08 5.89 -7.28
N ALA A 276 14.12 5.09 -7.48
CA ALA A 276 14.16 3.73 -6.93
C ALA A 276 14.19 3.76 -5.40
N GLY A 277 13.20 3.12 -4.77
CA GLY A 277 13.15 2.96 -3.32
C GLY A 277 12.57 4.17 -2.58
N ALA A 278 11.97 5.14 -3.27
CA ALA A 278 11.21 6.20 -2.61
C ALA A 278 9.88 5.65 -2.09
N LEU A 279 9.57 5.93 -0.83
CA LEU A 279 8.31 5.59 -0.18
C LEU A 279 7.17 6.43 -0.78
N VAL A 280 6.16 5.75 -1.29
CA VAL A 280 4.97 6.35 -1.90
C VAL A 280 3.82 6.36 -0.91
N ALA A 281 3.60 5.23 -0.23
CA ALA A 281 2.44 5.01 0.62
C ALA A 281 2.69 3.92 1.67
N LEU A 282 1.78 3.82 2.63
CA LEU A 282 1.65 2.68 3.53
C LEU A 282 0.41 1.87 3.14
N VAL A 283 0.46 0.56 3.34
CA VAL A 283 -0.71 -0.33 3.23
C VAL A 283 -1.70 0.03 4.33
N ALA A 284 -2.90 0.44 3.95
CA ALA A 284 -3.99 0.74 4.89
C ALA A 284 -4.91 -0.47 5.06
N ALA A 285 -5.30 -1.12 3.97
CA ALA A 285 -6.07 -2.36 4.00
C ALA A 285 -5.57 -3.31 2.89
N PRO A 286 -4.97 -4.47 3.23
CA PRO A 286 -4.39 -5.39 2.26
C PRO A 286 -5.44 -6.07 1.39
N LEU A 287 -6.62 -6.31 1.95
CA LEU A 287 -7.74 -6.97 1.30
C LEU A 287 -8.93 -6.03 1.18
N CYS A 288 -9.42 -5.84 -0.04
CA CYS A 288 -10.67 -5.15 -0.34
C CYS A 288 -11.65 -6.16 -0.91
N TRP A 289 -12.81 -6.30 -0.25
CA TRP A 289 -13.88 -7.19 -0.65
C TRP A 289 -15.07 -6.38 -1.13
N LYS A 290 -15.75 -6.88 -2.15
CA LYS A 290 -17.04 -6.35 -2.60
C LYS A 290 -17.99 -7.52 -2.81
N ALA A 291 -19.16 -7.47 -2.18
CA ALA A 291 -20.17 -8.54 -2.25
C ALA A 291 -19.59 -9.94 -1.93
N ARG A 292 -18.72 -10.01 -0.91
CA ARG A 292 -17.98 -11.22 -0.46
C ARG A 292 -16.94 -11.75 -1.44
N GLU A 293 -16.68 -11.07 -2.55
CA GLU A 293 -15.62 -11.42 -3.48
C GLU A 293 -14.39 -10.52 -3.25
N TRP A 294 -13.22 -11.14 -3.23
CA TRP A 294 -11.96 -10.40 -3.17
C TRP A 294 -11.72 -9.69 -4.51
N VAL A 295 -11.61 -8.36 -4.46
CA VAL A 295 -11.50 -7.52 -5.67
C VAL A 295 -10.10 -7.56 -6.27
N GLY A 296 -9.10 -8.07 -5.55
CA GLY A 296 -7.70 -8.08 -6.00
C GLY A 296 -7.02 -6.70 -5.91
N LEU A 297 -7.61 -5.76 -5.17
CA LEU A 297 -7.05 -4.43 -4.93
C LEU A 297 -6.67 -4.26 -3.46
N THR A 298 -5.60 -3.51 -3.24
CA THR A 298 -5.12 -3.10 -1.92
C THR A 298 -5.25 -1.59 -1.78
N LEU A 299 -5.76 -1.15 -0.62
CA LEU A 299 -5.93 0.26 -0.28
C LEU A 299 -4.67 0.80 0.40
N LEU A 300 -4.19 1.95 -0.07
CA LEU A 300 -2.98 2.59 0.42
C LEU A 300 -3.26 4.03 0.89
N CYS A 301 -2.52 4.46 1.91
CA CYS A 301 -2.47 5.85 2.35
C CYS A 301 -1.14 6.49 1.92
N ALA A 302 -1.19 7.56 1.12
CA ALA A 302 0.00 8.25 0.65
C ALA A 302 0.88 8.76 1.81
N ALA A 303 2.18 8.47 1.75
CA ALA A 303 3.11 8.72 2.85
C ALA A 303 3.39 10.21 3.07
N ALA A 304 3.54 10.97 1.99
CA ALA A 304 3.80 12.41 2.04
C ALA A 304 2.79 13.21 2.91
N PRO A 305 1.48 13.19 2.64
CA PRO A 305 0.50 13.90 3.47
C PRO A 305 0.38 13.34 4.90
N LEU A 306 0.62 12.04 5.11
CA LEU A 306 0.67 11.47 6.46
C LEU A 306 1.87 12.00 7.26
N LEU A 307 3.05 12.08 6.66
CA LEU A 307 4.25 12.65 7.30
C LEU A 307 4.11 14.15 7.57
N ARG A 308 3.38 14.88 6.72
CA ARG A 308 3.00 16.28 7.00
C ARG A 308 2.09 16.38 8.23
N ALA A 309 1.09 15.51 8.35
CA ALA A 309 0.25 15.44 9.54
C ALA A 309 1.07 15.09 10.80
N ALA A 310 2.02 14.15 10.67
CA ALA A 310 2.94 13.77 11.75
C ALA A 310 3.76 14.96 12.27
N ARG A 311 4.36 15.74 11.36
CA ARG A 311 5.10 16.96 11.73
C ARG A 311 4.23 17.98 12.46
N ALA A 312 3.03 18.23 11.93
CA ALA A 312 2.10 19.17 12.55
C ALA A 312 1.67 18.71 13.95
N ALA A 313 1.37 17.43 14.11
CA ALA A 313 1.00 16.85 15.41
C ALA A 313 2.18 16.94 16.42
N LEU A 314 3.39 16.59 16.00
CA LEU A 314 4.58 16.71 16.85
C LEU A 314 4.80 18.16 17.31
N GLY A 315 4.65 19.15 16.42
CA GLY A 315 4.77 20.56 16.79
C GLY A 315 3.70 21.06 17.76
N SER A 316 2.58 20.34 17.93
CA SER A 316 1.49 20.73 18.83
C SER A 316 1.53 20.10 20.23
N LEU A 317 2.36 19.06 20.45
CA LEU A 317 2.34 18.27 21.69
C LEU A 317 3.02 18.97 22.88
N CYS A 318 4.26 19.45 22.73
CA CYS A 318 5.03 20.16 23.76
C CYS A 318 6.25 20.91 23.14
N PRO A 319 6.82 21.92 23.80
CA PRO A 319 8.14 22.45 23.43
C PRO A 319 9.21 21.36 23.52
N GLY A 320 9.92 21.08 22.42
CA GLY A 320 11.00 20.07 22.36
C GLY A 320 10.77 18.89 21.40
N THR A 321 9.53 18.64 20.99
CA THR A 321 9.19 17.65 19.94
C THR A 321 9.46 18.16 18.53
N ASP A 322 9.76 19.46 18.36
CA ASP A 322 10.18 20.06 17.09
C ASP A 322 11.45 19.41 16.52
N ALA A 323 12.37 19.01 17.42
CA ALA A 323 13.56 18.27 17.03
C ALA A 323 13.19 16.93 16.38
N LEU A 324 12.18 16.22 16.89
CA LEU A 324 11.67 14.98 16.29
C LEU A 324 10.98 15.24 14.95
N ALA A 325 10.21 16.32 14.84
CA ALA A 325 9.55 16.70 13.58
C ALA A 325 10.56 16.98 12.45
N ALA A 326 11.72 17.57 12.79
CA ALA A 326 12.81 17.82 11.84
C ALA A 326 13.49 16.52 11.35
N LEU A 327 13.38 15.42 12.10
CA LEU A 327 13.98 14.13 11.78
C LEU A 327 13.08 13.27 10.88
N LEU A 328 11.82 13.66 10.69
CA LEU A 328 10.91 13.00 9.75
C LEU A 328 11.35 13.23 8.29
N PRO A 329 11.30 12.20 7.43
CA PRO A 329 11.87 12.29 6.08
C PRO A 329 11.16 13.32 5.22
N GLN A 330 11.92 14.23 4.63
CA GLN A 330 11.39 15.27 3.75
C GLN A 330 10.93 14.66 2.43
N GLU A 331 9.89 15.26 1.85
CA GLU A 331 9.47 14.93 0.50
C GLU A 331 10.65 15.25 -0.43
N LEU A 332 10.94 14.36 -1.38
CA LEU A 332 11.89 14.65 -2.43
C LEU A 332 11.46 15.94 -3.11
N SER A 333 12.31 16.97 -3.05
CA SER A 333 12.09 18.22 -3.79
C SER A 333 11.88 17.83 -5.23
N ALA A 334 10.72 18.08 -5.83
CA ALA A 334 10.39 17.61 -7.16
C ALA A 334 11.43 18.11 -8.18
N PRO A 335 12.38 17.30 -8.67
CA PRO A 335 13.36 17.75 -9.64
C PRO A 335 13.07 17.04 -10.97
N TRP A 336 11.88 17.22 -11.56
CA TRP A 336 11.61 16.65 -12.88
C TRP A 336 10.69 17.57 -13.65
N GLY A 337 11.24 18.17 -14.71
CA GLY A 337 10.50 18.80 -15.81
C GLY A 337 9.70 17.80 -16.64
N LEU A 338 9.01 16.86 -15.97
CA LEU A 338 7.80 16.30 -16.52
C LEU A 338 6.75 17.37 -16.24
N THR A 339 6.43 18.14 -17.28
CA THR A 339 5.16 18.82 -17.38
C THR A 339 4.10 17.96 -16.70
N LEU A 340 3.28 18.57 -15.83
CA LEU A 340 2.03 18.05 -15.27
C LEU A 340 1.05 17.73 -16.43
N ARG A 341 1.46 16.82 -17.31
CA ARG A 341 0.98 16.58 -18.68
C ARG A 341 1.94 15.67 -19.46
N ASP A 342 2.55 14.66 -18.84
CA ASP A 342 2.88 13.49 -19.64
C ASP A 342 1.51 12.80 -19.85
N PRO A 343 0.87 12.89 -21.03
CA PRO A 343 -0.32 12.10 -21.26
C PRO A 343 0.09 10.66 -20.94
N GLY A 344 -0.59 10.05 -19.98
CA GLY A 344 -0.32 8.65 -19.64
C GLY A 344 -0.20 7.84 -20.92
N PRO A 345 0.59 6.76 -20.93
CA PRO A 345 0.90 6.03 -22.15
C PRO A 345 -0.40 5.79 -22.95
N PRO A 346 -0.43 6.00 -24.27
CA PRO A 346 -1.67 6.21 -25.05
C PRO A 346 -2.77 5.15 -24.85
N TRP A 347 -2.39 3.94 -24.42
CA TRP A 347 -3.32 2.88 -24.05
C TRP A 347 -4.19 3.18 -22.81
N ALA A 348 -3.71 3.99 -21.86
CA ALA A 348 -4.46 4.34 -20.64
C ALA A 348 -5.68 5.22 -20.95
N ALA A 349 -5.63 5.97 -22.05
CA ALA A 349 -6.75 6.74 -22.59
C ALA A 349 -7.73 5.88 -23.41
N ALA A 350 -7.33 4.66 -23.80
CA ALA A 350 -8.17 3.77 -24.60
C ALA A 350 -9.16 2.96 -23.76
N ALA A 351 -8.88 2.73 -22.47
CA ALA A 351 -9.82 2.01 -21.61
C ALA A 351 -11.01 2.91 -21.22
N VAL A 352 -12.22 2.43 -21.46
CA VAL A 352 -13.46 3.15 -21.17
C VAL A 352 -14.41 2.30 -20.32
N LEU A 353 -15.28 2.95 -19.54
CA LEU A 353 -16.39 2.29 -18.88
C LEU A 353 -17.60 2.30 -19.83
N VAL A 354 -18.19 1.14 -20.04
CA VAL A 354 -19.33 0.93 -20.93
C VAL A 354 -20.54 0.54 -20.08
N GLU A 355 -21.65 1.27 -20.22
CA GLU A 355 -22.88 1.07 -19.45
C GLU A 355 -24.08 0.87 -20.40
N CYS A 356 -24.86 -0.20 -20.20
CA CYS A 356 -26.08 -0.49 -20.94
C CYS A 356 -27.19 -0.84 -19.93
N GLY A 357 -28.01 0.15 -19.57
CA GLY A 357 -29.02 -0.01 -18.52
C GLY A 357 -28.36 -0.25 -17.16
N THR A 358 -28.56 -1.43 -16.57
CA THR A 358 -27.97 -1.83 -15.28
C THR A 358 -26.67 -2.61 -15.42
N VAL A 359 -26.32 -3.04 -16.64
CA VAL A 359 -25.10 -3.79 -16.91
C VAL A 359 -23.97 -2.84 -17.26
N TRP A 360 -22.78 -3.12 -16.76
CA TRP A 360 -21.59 -2.33 -17.04
C TRP A 360 -20.37 -3.23 -17.21
N GLY A 361 -19.35 -2.72 -17.87
CA GLY A 361 -18.07 -3.40 -18.02
C GLY A 361 -17.01 -2.50 -18.63
N SER A 362 -15.83 -3.07 -18.86
CA SER A 362 -14.73 -2.36 -19.52
C SER A 362 -14.86 -2.47 -21.04
N GLY A 363 -14.50 -1.41 -21.74
CA GLY A 363 -14.32 -1.39 -23.18
C GLY A 363 -12.97 -0.79 -23.57
N VAL A 364 -12.59 -0.96 -24.82
CA VAL A 364 -11.39 -0.38 -25.42
C VAL A 364 -11.80 0.48 -26.62
N ALA A 365 -11.47 1.76 -26.57
CA ALA A 365 -11.56 2.66 -27.70
C ALA A 365 -10.47 2.29 -28.73
N VAL A 366 -10.91 1.85 -29.90
CA VAL A 366 -10.04 1.45 -31.02
C VAL A 366 -9.97 2.51 -32.11
N ALA A 367 -10.91 3.46 -32.10
CA ALA A 367 -10.92 4.67 -32.93
C ALA A 367 -11.75 5.76 -32.21
N PRO A 368 -11.70 7.04 -32.64
CA PRO A 368 -12.41 8.14 -31.96
C PRO A 368 -13.89 7.86 -31.69
N ARG A 369 -14.58 7.14 -32.57
CA ARG A 369 -16.01 6.79 -32.42
C ARG A 369 -16.26 5.30 -32.25
N LEU A 370 -15.24 4.49 -32.00
CA LEU A 370 -15.37 3.04 -32.02
C LEU A 370 -14.83 2.42 -30.74
N VAL A 371 -15.70 1.73 -30.02
CA VAL A 371 -15.37 1.01 -28.78
C VAL A 371 -15.69 -0.47 -28.96
N VAL A 372 -14.75 -1.32 -28.57
CA VAL A 372 -14.94 -2.76 -28.45
C VAL A 372 -15.18 -3.10 -26.98
N THR A 373 -16.20 -3.92 -26.71
CA THR A 373 -16.56 -4.37 -25.37
C THR A 373 -17.05 -5.81 -25.40
N CYS A 374 -17.35 -6.40 -24.25
CA CYS A 374 -17.97 -7.70 -24.19
C CYS A 374 -19.45 -7.62 -24.57
N ARG A 375 -19.97 -8.61 -25.31
CA ARG A 375 -21.39 -8.63 -25.67
C ARG A 375 -22.29 -8.74 -24.45
N HIS A 376 -21.90 -9.47 -23.39
CA HIS A 376 -22.73 -9.51 -22.18
C HIS A 376 -22.97 -8.11 -21.56
N VAL A 377 -22.09 -7.14 -21.81
CA VAL A 377 -22.27 -5.73 -21.41
C VAL A 377 -23.23 -5.01 -22.35
N ALA A 378 -23.13 -5.26 -23.66
CA ALA A 378 -23.93 -4.61 -24.70
C ALA A 378 -24.58 -5.65 -25.65
N PRO A 379 -25.62 -6.36 -25.19
CA PRO A 379 -26.03 -7.64 -25.80
C PRO A 379 -26.93 -7.53 -27.04
N ARG A 380 -27.45 -6.34 -27.36
CA ARG A 380 -28.43 -6.16 -28.44
C ARG A 380 -27.94 -5.12 -29.44
N GLU A 381 -28.02 -5.47 -30.73
CA GLU A 381 -27.86 -4.50 -31.80
C GLU A 381 -28.86 -3.34 -31.63
N ALA A 382 -28.42 -2.12 -31.97
CA ALA A 382 -29.14 -0.88 -31.74
C ALA A 382 -29.44 -0.52 -30.26
N ALA A 383 -28.91 -1.27 -29.28
CA ALA A 383 -28.98 -0.83 -27.88
C ALA A 383 -28.22 0.49 -27.71
N ARG A 384 -28.82 1.41 -26.96
CA ARG A 384 -28.15 2.64 -26.53
C ARG A 384 -27.21 2.33 -25.37
N VAL A 385 -25.96 2.75 -25.54
CA VAL A 385 -24.87 2.48 -24.60
C VAL A 385 -24.26 3.81 -24.19
N LEU A 386 -23.97 3.98 -22.91
CA LEU A 386 -23.24 5.13 -22.39
C LEU A 386 -21.78 4.74 -22.20
N VAL A 387 -20.87 5.53 -22.76
CA VAL A 387 -19.43 5.34 -22.63
C VAL A 387 -18.83 6.47 -21.83
N ARG A 388 -18.09 6.14 -20.77
CA ARG A 388 -17.41 7.10 -19.90
C ARG A 388 -15.90 6.97 -20.03
N VAL A 389 -15.24 8.11 -20.26
CA VAL A 389 -13.79 8.20 -20.35
C VAL A 389 -13.22 8.73 -19.03
N THR A 390 -12.03 8.25 -18.67
CA THR A 390 -11.33 8.73 -17.47
C THR A 390 -10.84 10.18 -17.66
N PRO A 391 -10.64 10.99 -16.60
CA PRO A 391 -10.20 12.38 -16.69
C PRO A 391 -8.92 12.56 -17.54
N PRO A 392 -8.69 13.74 -18.14
CA PRO A 392 -9.06 15.06 -17.61
C PRO A 392 -10.42 15.63 -18.06
N LYS A 393 -11.00 15.15 -19.16
CA LYS A 393 -12.36 15.54 -19.58
C LYS A 393 -13.26 14.32 -19.38
N SER A 394 -13.83 14.20 -18.18
CA SER A 394 -14.79 13.14 -17.85
C SER A 394 -16.03 13.29 -18.74
N ALA A 395 -15.96 12.72 -19.94
CA ALA A 395 -16.99 12.77 -20.95
C ALA A 395 -17.84 11.51 -20.83
N ALA A 396 -19.15 11.69 -20.85
CA ALA A 396 -20.12 10.62 -20.95
C ALA A 396 -20.78 10.75 -22.33
N ILE A 397 -20.41 9.86 -23.25
CA ILE A 397 -20.80 9.92 -24.65
C ILE A 397 -21.74 8.75 -24.94
N TRP A 398 -22.86 9.06 -25.57
CA TRP A 398 -23.79 8.04 -26.03
C TRP A 398 -23.30 7.36 -27.30
N GLY A 399 -23.65 6.10 -27.46
CA GLY A 399 -23.40 5.32 -28.67
C GLY A 399 -24.45 4.24 -28.89
N GLN A 400 -24.31 3.55 -30.01
CA GLN A 400 -25.17 2.45 -30.41
C GLN A 400 -24.34 1.21 -30.73
N VAL A 401 -24.84 0.04 -30.34
CA VAL A 401 -24.24 -1.23 -30.74
C VAL A 401 -24.46 -1.44 -32.24
N VAL A 402 -23.36 -1.47 -32.99
CA VAL A 402 -23.37 -1.67 -34.45
C VAL A 402 -23.05 -3.12 -34.84
N PHE A 403 -22.51 -3.90 -33.91
CA PHE A 403 -22.23 -5.32 -34.10
C PHE A 403 -22.19 -6.02 -32.73
N ALA A 404 -22.75 -7.23 -32.66
CA ALA A 404 -22.57 -8.13 -31.53
C ALA A 404 -22.47 -9.57 -32.05
N THR A 405 -21.63 -10.39 -31.42
CA THR A 405 -21.53 -11.81 -31.78
C THR A 405 -22.81 -12.57 -31.43
N GLN A 406 -23.16 -13.59 -32.22
CA GLN A 406 -24.30 -14.48 -31.93
C GLN A 406 -24.09 -15.24 -30.62
N GLU A 407 -25.17 -15.56 -29.88
CA GLU A 407 -25.12 -16.20 -28.56
C GLU A 407 -24.18 -17.41 -28.48
N THR A 408 -24.18 -18.24 -29.53
CA THR A 408 -23.39 -19.46 -29.70
C THR A 408 -21.93 -19.23 -30.11
N SER A 409 -21.53 -17.99 -30.38
CA SER A 409 -20.16 -17.65 -30.74
C SER A 409 -19.22 -17.91 -29.56
N PRO A 410 -18.02 -18.51 -29.79
CA PRO A 410 -17.01 -18.62 -28.76
C PRO A 410 -16.39 -17.27 -28.38
N TYR A 411 -16.68 -16.21 -29.15
CA TYR A 411 -16.22 -14.85 -28.88
C TYR A 411 -17.35 -14.01 -28.29
N ASP A 412 -17.09 -13.39 -27.14
CA ASP A 412 -18.01 -12.47 -26.46
C ASP A 412 -17.65 -11.03 -26.80
N ILE A 413 -18.04 -10.55 -28.00
CA ILE A 413 -17.62 -9.25 -28.53
C ILE A 413 -18.83 -8.45 -29.02
N ALA A 414 -18.87 -7.17 -28.63
CA ALA A 414 -19.73 -6.16 -29.20
C ALA A 414 -18.93 -4.91 -29.58
N VAL A 415 -19.40 -4.22 -30.62
CA VAL A 415 -18.81 -2.98 -31.13
C VAL A 415 -19.84 -1.87 -31.01
N VAL A 416 -19.42 -0.77 -30.40
CA VAL A 416 -20.24 0.41 -30.16
C VAL A 416 -19.71 1.56 -31.02
N SER A 417 -20.60 2.15 -31.82
CA SER A 417 -20.36 3.41 -32.52
C SER A 417 -20.84 4.58 -31.68
N LEU A 418 -19.98 5.54 -31.42
CA LEU A 418 -20.27 6.71 -30.59
C LEU A 418 -20.86 7.86 -31.41
N GLU A 419 -21.70 8.67 -30.75
CA GLU A 419 -22.32 9.87 -31.33
C GLU A 419 -21.29 11.01 -31.50
N GLU A 420 -20.28 11.04 -30.62
CA GLU A 420 -19.22 12.05 -30.57
C GLU A 420 -17.82 11.39 -30.56
N ASP A 421 -16.80 12.16 -30.93
CA ASP A 421 -15.41 11.70 -30.88
C ASP A 421 -14.90 11.66 -29.44
N LEU A 422 -14.25 10.55 -29.07
CA LEU A 422 -13.47 10.47 -27.85
C LEU A 422 -12.23 11.36 -27.96
N PRO A 423 -11.99 12.25 -26.99
CA PRO A 423 -10.78 13.05 -26.98
C PRO A 423 -9.55 12.16 -26.80
N ASP A 424 -8.43 12.55 -27.40
CA ASP A 424 -7.11 11.91 -27.24
C ASP A 424 -7.01 10.46 -27.78
N VAL A 425 -8.04 9.94 -28.46
CA VAL A 425 -7.99 8.67 -29.21
C VAL A 425 -7.66 9.00 -30.67
N SER A 426 -6.54 8.47 -31.17
CA SER A 426 -6.14 8.65 -32.58
C SER A 426 -6.75 7.58 -33.47
N LEU A 427 -6.98 7.91 -34.75
CA LEU A 427 -7.32 6.91 -35.76
C LEU A 427 -6.17 5.92 -35.91
N PRO A 428 -6.42 4.60 -35.80
CA PRO A 428 -5.37 3.61 -35.98
C PRO A 428 -4.87 3.64 -37.43
N VAL A 429 -3.56 3.68 -37.60
CA VAL A 429 -2.90 3.55 -38.90
C VAL A 429 -2.46 2.09 -39.03
N PRO A 430 -2.77 1.40 -40.15
CA PRO A 430 -2.27 0.06 -40.39
C PRO A 430 -0.75 0.01 -40.23
N ALA A 431 -0.25 -0.90 -39.42
CA ALA A 431 1.20 -1.07 -39.25
C ALA A 431 1.79 -1.63 -40.55
N GLU A 432 2.81 -0.99 -41.08
CA GLU A 432 3.54 -1.50 -42.26
C GLU A 432 4.38 -2.73 -41.92
N HIS A 433 4.74 -2.91 -40.65
CA HIS A 433 5.63 -3.95 -40.16
C HIS A 433 5.15 -4.52 -38.82
N PHE A 434 5.18 -5.84 -38.67
CA PHE A 434 4.96 -6.52 -37.40
C PHE A 434 6.28 -6.63 -36.64
N HIS A 435 6.35 -6.07 -35.43
CA HIS A 435 7.52 -6.18 -34.56
C HIS A 435 7.28 -7.26 -33.51
N GLU A 436 8.02 -8.36 -33.57
CA GLU A 436 7.86 -9.53 -32.68
C GLU A 436 8.16 -9.26 -31.20
N GLY A 437 8.67 -8.07 -30.83
CA GLY A 437 9.05 -7.71 -29.47
C GLY A 437 10.31 -8.45 -29.00
N LYS A 438 11.36 -7.73 -28.61
CA LYS A 438 12.60 -8.32 -28.07
C LYS A 438 12.58 -8.48 -26.55
#